data_AF-A0A2P8K7I3-F1
#
_entry.id   AF-A0A2P8K7I3-F1
#
_cell.length_a   1.000
_cell.length_b   1.000
_cell.length_c   1.000
_cell.angle_alpha   90.00
_cell.angle_beta   90.00
_cell.angle_gamma   90.00
#
_symmetry.space_group_name_H-M   'P 1'
#
loop_
_entity.id
_entity.type
_entity.pdbx_description
1 polymer ?
#
loop_
_entity_poly.entity_id
_entity_poly.type
_entity_poly.pdbx_seq_one_letter_code
_entity_poly.pdbx_strand_id
1 'polypeptide(L)'
;AENYPAHRTLSDFRALHLEELAALFVQVVRLARECGLVKLGTVAVDGTKLKANASRHKAMSYDRMVKAEGELKAQIDGLLNRACAADDLEKNEPDLDIPGEIKRREDRLKAITEAKLRLEQRQREADAARGRSADDERKPRDKDGKPKGGRYKRDFGVPKDSAQESFTDTDSRIMKRSGGGYDYGYNAHTAVDEAAQLVVAAELSNNAADSDRLPVLLAAVKANLGEDARQVLADAGFRSEAVFEQLKDSPSELIVALGREGKQALDIDAEQYPRTAAMDARLKTPPGQAAYRKRKWIVEAPNGWIKSVLGFRQFSLRG
;
A
#
# COMPACT_ATOMS: atom_id res chain seq x y z
N ALA A 1 21.84 -33.95 13.23
CA ALA A 1 22.12 -32.53 12.97
C ALA A 1 21.36 -32.16 11.71
N GLU A 2 20.84 -30.93 11.62
CA GLU A 2 19.88 -30.42 10.60
C GLU A 2 18.38 -30.67 10.87
N ASN A 3 17.92 -30.29 12.07
CA ASN A 3 16.48 -30.16 12.35
C ASN A 3 16.06 -28.69 12.20
N TYR A 4 16.28 -28.11 11.01
CA TYR A 4 15.81 -26.76 10.71
C TYR A 4 14.41 -26.83 10.11
N PRO A 5 13.45 -26.02 10.61
CA PRO A 5 12.12 -25.98 10.01
C PRO A 5 12.25 -25.55 8.54
N ALA A 6 11.53 -26.25 7.66
CA ALA A 6 11.48 -25.86 6.25
C ALA A 6 10.94 -24.43 6.12
N HIS A 7 11.35 -23.71 5.07
CA HIS A 7 10.89 -22.35 4.80
C HIS A 7 9.35 -22.23 4.85
N ARG A 8 8.66 -23.25 4.33
CA ARG A 8 7.19 -23.36 4.36
C ARG A 8 6.63 -23.41 5.79
N THR A 9 7.25 -24.17 6.69
CA THR A 9 6.82 -24.27 8.10
C THR A 9 6.85 -22.91 8.80
N LEU A 10 7.90 -22.12 8.59
CA LEU A 10 8.00 -20.76 9.15
C LEU A 10 7.01 -19.78 8.48
N SER A 11 6.77 -19.94 7.18
CA SER A 11 5.77 -19.14 6.47
C SER A 11 4.36 -19.43 6.98
N ASP A 12 4.01 -20.71 7.12
CA ASP A 12 2.70 -21.17 7.56
C ASP A 12 2.47 -20.77 9.03
N PHE A 13 3.49 -20.91 9.90
CA PHE A 13 3.41 -20.44 11.28
C PHE A 13 3.10 -18.93 11.36
N ARG A 14 3.79 -18.10 10.57
CA ARG A 14 3.49 -16.66 10.54
C ARG A 14 2.08 -16.39 10.02
N ALA A 15 1.67 -17.07 8.95
CA ALA A 15 0.37 -16.87 8.34
C ALA A 15 -0.78 -17.28 9.28
N LEU A 16 -0.60 -18.34 10.07
CA LEU A 16 -1.58 -18.83 11.04
C LEU A 16 -1.65 -17.97 12.31
N HIS A 17 -0.54 -17.36 12.73
CA HIS A 17 -0.44 -16.65 14.02
C HIS A 17 -0.20 -15.14 13.88
N LEU A 18 -0.73 -14.50 12.82
CA LEU A 18 -0.52 -13.08 12.59
C LEU A 18 -1.04 -12.20 13.74
N GLU A 19 -2.21 -12.54 14.29
CA GLU A 19 -2.84 -11.79 15.38
C GLU A 19 -2.03 -11.91 16.67
N GLU A 20 -1.55 -13.11 16.98
CA GLU A 20 -0.73 -13.38 18.17
C GLU A 20 0.66 -12.75 18.06
N LEU A 21 1.27 -12.75 16.86
CA LEU A 21 2.54 -12.05 16.63
C LEU A 21 2.38 -10.53 16.80
N ALA A 22 1.28 -9.96 16.32
CA ALA A 22 0.97 -8.56 16.54
C ALA A 22 0.74 -8.25 18.02
N ALA A 23 -0.01 -9.10 18.74
CA ALA A 23 -0.21 -8.96 20.18
C ALA A 23 1.10 -9.08 20.97
N LEU A 24 1.97 -10.02 20.60
CA LEU A 24 3.29 -10.20 21.20
C LEU A 24 4.18 -8.96 20.97
N PHE A 25 4.16 -8.38 19.77
CA PHE A 25 4.87 -7.12 19.49
C PHE A 25 4.42 -6.02 20.46
N VAL A 26 3.12 -5.84 20.67
CA VAL A 26 2.59 -4.85 21.63
C VAL A 26 3.08 -5.13 23.06
N GLN A 27 3.09 -6.40 23.49
CA GLN A 27 3.61 -6.77 24.81
C GLN A 27 5.09 -6.41 24.98
N VAL A 28 5.92 -6.68 23.97
CA VAL A 28 7.35 -6.35 23.98
C VAL A 28 7.56 -4.84 24.08
N VAL A 29 6.81 -4.05 23.33
CA VAL A 29 6.91 -2.58 23.38
C VAL A 29 6.48 -2.04 24.74
N ARG A 30 5.41 -2.59 25.34
CA ARG A 30 4.96 -2.22 26.70
C ARG A 30 6.01 -2.56 27.76
N LEU A 31 6.61 -3.76 27.68
CA LEU A 31 7.69 -4.15 28.58
C LEU A 31 8.91 -3.23 28.43
N ALA A 32 9.28 -2.89 27.18
CA ALA A 32 10.37 -1.95 26.93
C ALA A 32 10.09 -0.56 27.54
N ARG A 33 8.82 -0.12 27.56
CA ARG A 33 8.40 1.10 28.27
C ARG A 33 8.56 0.97 29.78
N GLU A 34 8.12 -0.14 30.38
CA GLU A 34 8.29 -0.40 31.82
C GLU A 34 9.77 -0.45 32.22
N CYS A 35 10.64 -0.98 31.36
CA CYS A 35 12.10 -0.97 31.55
C CYS A 35 12.76 0.39 31.27
N GLY A 36 12.00 1.42 30.88
CA GLY A 36 12.52 2.77 30.59
C GLY A 36 13.29 2.90 29.27
N LEU A 37 13.21 1.90 28.39
CA LEU A 37 13.80 1.91 27.04
C LEU A 37 12.96 2.69 26.03
N VAL A 38 11.64 2.79 26.27
CA VAL A 38 10.72 3.62 25.48
C VAL A 38 10.22 4.76 26.36
N LYS A 39 10.35 6.02 25.90
CA LYS A 39 9.97 7.20 26.69
C LYS A 39 8.84 8.02 26.08
N LEU A 40 8.48 7.79 24.82
CA LEU A 40 7.47 8.55 24.08
C LEU A 40 7.67 10.07 24.12
N GLY A 41 8.91 10.51 24.28
CA GLY A 41 9.30 11.90 24.15
C GLY A 41 9.24 12.33 22.70
N THR A 42 10.24 11.95 21.92
CA THR A 42 10.28 12.18 20.48
C THR A 42 10.19 10.85 19.75
N VAL A 43 9.26 10.77 18.79
CA VAL A 43 9.10 9.64 17.88
C VAL A 43 9.38 10.11 16.46
N ALA A 44 10.20 9.36 15.72
CA ALA A 44 10.43 9.61 14.30
C ALA A 44 9.67 8.58 13.45
N VAL A 45 9.03 9.07 12.40
CA VAL A 45 8.22 8.28 11.47
C VAL A 45 8.90 8.26 10.10
N ASP A 46 8.88 7.09 9.47
CA ASP A 46 9.42 6.89 8.13
C ASP A 46 8.63 5.82 7.37
N GLY A 47 8.56 6.00 6.04
CA GLY A 47 7.96 5.05 5.12
C GLY A 47 9.03 4.20 4.42
N THR A 48 8.75 2.92 4.25
CA THR A 48 9.65 1.98 3.60
C THR A 48 8.89 1.03 2.68
N LYS A 49 9.38 0.87 1.44
CA LYS A 49 8.81 -0.10 0.51
C LYS A 49 9.34 -1.50 0.80
N LEU A 50 8.41 -2.46 0.88
CA LEU A 50 8.69 -3.88 1.05
C LEU A 50 8.18 -4.64 -0.17
N LYS A 51 9.00 -5.53 -0.71
CA LYS A 51 8.65 -6.31 -1.88
C LYS A 51 7.59 -7.35 -1.51
N ALA A 52 6.59 -7.52 -2.37
CA ALA A 52 5.59 -8.58 -2.25
C ALA A 52 6.10 -9.86 -2.91
N ASN A 53 5.51 -11.01 -2.55
CA ASN A 53 5.75 -12.26 -3.28
C ASN A 53 4.92 -12.31 -4.58
N ALA A 54 5.15 -11.31 -5.45
CA ALA A 54 4.45 -11.16 -6.72
C ALA A 54 5.41 -10.84 -7.85
N SER A 55 5.22 -11.54 -8.97
CA SER A 55 5.97 -11.30 -10.19
C SER A 55 5.23 -10.31 -11.09
N ARG A 56 5.98 -9.38 -11.68
CA ARG A 56 5.48 -8.48 -12.73
C ARG A 56 4.93 -9.22 -13.95
N HIS A 57 5.42 -10.44 -14.18
CA HIS A 57 5.00 -11.30 -15.29
C HIS A 57 3.71 -12.08 -14.97
N LYS A 58 3.32 -12.15 -13.69
CA LYS A 58 2.05 -12.74 -13.22
C LYS A 58 1.03 -11.67 -12.86
N ALA A 59 1.10 -10.54 -13.54
CA ALA A 59 0.17 -9.43 -13.41
C ALA A 59 -0.35 -9.01 -14.78
N MET A 60 -1.56 -8.46 -14.82
CA MET A 60 -2.19 -8.02 -16.06
C MET A 60 -2.87 -6.67 -15.86
N SER A 61 -2.85 -5.84 -16.90
CA SER A 61 -3.57 -4.57 -16.92
C SER A 61 -5.03 -4.77 -17.28
N TYR A 62 -5.88 -3.85 -16.84
CA TYR A 62 -7.33 -3.91 -17.10
C TYR A 62 -7.65 -4.02 -18.60
N ASP A 63 -7.00 -3.22 -19.45
CA ASP A 63 -7.16 -3.32 -20.92
C ASP A 63 -6.79 -4.71 -21.48
N ARG A 64 -5.72 -5.31 -20.95
CA ARG A 64 -5.31 -6.66 -21.34
C ARG A 64 -6.26 -7.73 -20.83
N MET A 65 -6.83 -7.54 -19.62
CA MET A 65 -7.84 -8.45 -19.08
C MET A 65 -9.09 -8.46 -19.96
N VAL A 66 -9.58 -7.28 -20.38
CA VAL A 66 -10.74 -7.16 -21.29
C VAL A 66 -10.49 -7.87 -22.62
N LYS A 67 -9.32 -7.67 -23.23
CA LYS A 67 -8.94 -8.34 -24.49
C LYS A 67 -8.81 -9.85 -24.33
N ALA A 68 -8.08 -10.29 -23.30
CA ALA A 68 -7.85 -11.71 -23.03
C ALA A 68 -9.16 -12.46 -22.69
N GLU A 69 -10.10 -11.81 -21.99
CA GLU A 69 -11.42 -12.37 -21.71
C GLU A 69 -12.16 -12.70 -23.02
N GLY A 70 -12.17 -11.78 -23.98
CA GLY A 70 -12.79 -11.98 -25.30
C GLY A 70 -12.10 -13.06 -26.12
N GLU A 71 -10.76 -13.04 -26.17
CA GLU A 71 -9.96 -14.05 -26.89
C GLU A 71 -10.14 -15.46 -26.32
N LEU A 72 -10.16 -15.61 -24.99
CA LEU A 72 -10.33 -16.91 -24.35
C LEU A 72 -11.73 -17.47 -24.56
N LYS A 73 -12.78 -16.64 -24.51
CA LYS A 73 -14.15 -17.05 -24.84
C LYS A 73 -14.22 -17.58 -26.28
N ALA A 74 -13.68 -16.84 -27.25
CA ALA A 74 -13.65 -17.30 -28.65
C ALA A 74 -12.84 -18.60 -28.84
N GLN A 75 -11.77 -18.81 -28.09
CA GLN A 75 -10.99 -20.06 -28.13
C GLN A 75 -11.75 -21.24 -27.52
N ILE A 76 -12.46 -21.04 -26.41
CA ILE A 76 -13.30 -22.07 -25.78
C ILE A 76 -14.41 -22.47 -26.76
N ASP A 77 -15.10 -21.50 -27.35
CA ASP A 77 -16.13 -21.76 -28.38
C ASP A 77 -15.56 -22.54 -29.57
N GLY A 78 -14.36 -22.17 -30.04
CA GLY A 78 -13.66 -22.88 -31.11
C GLY A 78 -13.29 -24.33 -30.76
N LEU A 79 -12.90 -24.60 -29.51
CA LEU A 79 -12.59 -25.97 -29.05
C LEU A 79 -13.84 -26.81 -28.85
N LEU A 80 -14.92 -26.22 -28.34
CA LEU A 80 -16.22 -26.88 -28.22
C LEU A 80 -16.77 -27.27 -29.60
N ASN A 81 -16.66 -26.37 -30.58
CA ASN A 81 -17.06 -26.68 -31.96
C ASN A 81 -16.24 -27.82 -32.57
N ARG A 82 -14.93 -27.91 -32.26
CA ARG A 82 -14.09 -29.04 -32.70
C ARG A 82 -14.45 -30.35 -31.99
N ALA A 83 -14.73 -30.30 -30.69
CA ALA A 83 -15.17 -31.47 -29.93
C ALA A 83 -16.48 -32.04 -30.51
N CYS A 84 -17.48 -31.19 -30.78
CA CYS A 84 -18.71 -31.61 -31.44
C CYS A 84 -18.47 -32.18 -32.84
N ALA A 85 -17.60 -31.56 -33.64
CA ALA A 85 -17.31 -32.05 -34.99
C ALA A 85 -16.50 -33.36 -35.02
N ALA A 86 -15.70 -33.63 -33.98
CA ALA A 86 -14.95 -34.89 -33.85
C ALA A 86 -15.86 -36.06 -33.43
N ASP A 87 -16.90 -35.80 -32.62
CA ASP A 87 -17.95 -36.79 -32.32
C ASP A 87 -18.76 -37.19 -33.58
N ASP A 88 -18.85 -36.30 -34.58
CA ASP A 88 -19.52 -36.55 -35.87
C ASP A 88 -18.63 -37.29 -36.90
N LEU A 89 -17.31 -37.33 -36.71
CA LEU A 89 -16.32 -37.85 -37.68
C LEU A 89 -15.25 -38.71 -36.99
N GLU A 90 -15.60 -39.92 -36.54
CA GLU A 90 -14.59 -40.89 -36.13
C GLU A 90 -13.76 -41.38 -37.33
N LYS A 91 -12.56 -40.81 -37.50
CA LYS A 91 -11.29 -41.49 -37.84
C LYS A 91 -10.23 -40.45 -38.24
N ASN A 92 -9.16 -40.39 -37.46
CA ASN A 92 -7.87 -39.74 -37.76
C ASN A 92 -7.69 -38.27 -37.34
N GLU A 93 -7.89 -37.94 -36.06
CA GLU A 93 -7.27 -36.74 -35.49
C GLU A 93 -6.26 -37.07 -34.38
N PRO A 94 -5.23 -36.21 -34.17
CA PRO A 94 -4.16 -36.46 -33.22
C PRO A 94 -4.65 -36.40 -31.77
N ASP A 95 -3.88 -37.03 -30.88
CA ASP A 95 -4.10 -37.22 -29.45
C ASP A 95 -3.99 -35.90 -28.63
N LEU A 96 -4.73 -34.86 -29.02
CA LEU A 96 -4.85 -33.61 -28.27
C LEU A 96 -5.92 -33.79 -27.19
N ASP A 97 -5.53 -33.57 -25.93
CA ASP A 97 -6.44 -33.52 -24.78
C ASP A 97 -7.29 -32.24 -24.84
N ILE A 98 -8.28 -32.22 -25.75
CA ILE A 98 -9.24 -31.13 -25.95
C ILE A 98 -9.98 -30.80 -24.63
N PRO A 99 -10.46 -31.78 -23.84
CA PRO A 99 -11.06 -31.50 -22.53
C PRO A 99 -10.11 -30.78 -21.55
N GLY A 100 -8.85 -31.23 -21.45
CA GLY A 100 -7.85 -30.57 -20.61
C GLY A 100 -7.44 -29.18 -21.12
N GLU A 101 -7.49 -28.96 -22.43
CA GLU A 101 -7.31 -27.65 -23.06
C GLU A 101 -8.45 -26.67 -22.79
N ILE A 102 -9.70 -27.13 -22.80
CA ILE A 102 -10.87 -26.34 -22.43
C ILE A 102 -10.77 -25.93 -20.96
N LYS A 103 -10.58 -26.92 -20.07
CA LYS A 103 -10.48 -26.68 -18.62
C LYS A 103 -9.40 -25.65 -18.27
N ARG A 104 -8.21 -25.76 -18.88
CA ARG A 104 -7.10 -24.79 -18.67
C ARG A 104 -7.50 -23.37 -19.10
N ARG A 105 -8.25 -23.22 -20.19
CA ARG A 105 -8.73 -21.91 -20.67
C ARG A 105 -9.85 -21.37 -19.80
N GLU A 106 -10.76 -22.22 -19.33
CA GLU A 106 -11.81 -21.86 -18.37
C GLU A 106 -11.23 -21.39 -17.04
N ASP A 107 -10.28 -22.12 -16.47
CA ASP A 107 -9.60 -21.73 -15.22
C ASP A 107 -8.91 -20.36 -15.38
N ARG A 108 -8.25 -20.14 -16.53
CA ARG A 108 -7.61 -18.87 -16.85
C ARG A 108 -8.62 -17.75 -17.05
N LEU A 109 -9.73 -18.02 -17.74
CA LEU A 109 -10.82 -17.06 -17.96
C LEU A 109 -11.41 -16.64 -16.62
N LYS A 110 -11.73 -17.61 -15.75
CA LYS A 110 -12.23 -17.36 -14.40
C LYS A 110 -11.29 -16.47 -13.60
N ALA A 111 -10.00 -16.77 -13.57
CA ALA A 111 -9.00 -15.96 -12.86
C ALA A 111 -8.93 -14.51 -13.39
N ILE A 112 -9.05 -14.32 -14.71
CA ILE A 112 -9.06 -12.98 -15.34
C ILE A 112 -10.35 -12.23 -15.00
N THR A 113 -11.51 -12.89 -15.08
CA THR A 113 -12.81 -12.29 -14.76
C THR A 113 -12.88 -11.86 -13.29
N GLU A 114 -12.43 -12.70 -12.36
CA GLU A 114 -12.37 -12.35 -10.93
C GLU A 114 -11.44 -11.15 -10.68
N ALA A 115 -10.28 -11.11 -11.35
CA ALA A 115 -9.36 -9.99 -11.24
C ALA A 115 -9.94 -8.67 -11.76
N LYS A 116 -10.63 -8.74 -12.90
CA LYS A 116 -11.34 -7.60 -13.50
C LYS A 116 -12.43 -7.07 -12.56
N LEU A 117 -13.26 -7.95 -12.01
CA LEU A 117 -14.31 -7.58 -11.05
C LEU A 117 -13.73 -6.91 -9.80
N ARG A 118 -12.62 -7.41 -9.24
CA ARG A 118 -11.94 -6.78 -8.10
C ARG A 118 -11.42 -5.38 -8.43
N LEU A 119 -10.94 -5.14 -9.65
CA LEU A 119 -10.49 -3.81 -10.08
C LEU A 119 -11.67 -2.85 -10.24
N GLU A 120 -12.77 -3.31 -10.86
CA GLU A 120 -14.01 -2.53 -11.01
C GLU A 120 -14.62 -2.17 -9.64
N GLN A 121 -14.71 -3.14 -8.72
CA GLN A 121 -15.22 -2.90 -7.37
C GLN A 121 -14.39 -1.84 -6.63
N ARG A 122 -13.06 -2.00 -6.61
CA ARG A 122 -12.17 -1.01 -5.98
C ARG A 122 -12.30 0.38 -6.62
N GLN A 123 -12.49 0.43 -7.93
CA GLN A 123 -12.72 1.70 -8.62
C GLN A 123 -14.06 2.33 -8.23
N ARG A 124 -15.14 1.53 -8.08
CA ARG A 124 -16.43 2.00 -7.58
C ARG A 124 -16.34 2.54 -6.17
N GLU A 125 -15.65 1.84 -5.27
CA GLU A 125 -15.42 2.29 -3.89
C GLU A 125 -14.64 3.61 -3.85
N ALA A 126 -13.57 3.72 -4.65
CA ALA A 126 -12.77 4.94 -4.76
C ALA A 126 -13.55 6.11 -5.39
N ASP A 127 -14.42 5.84 -6.36
CA ASP A 127 -15.30 6.83 -6.97
C ASP A 127 -16.39 7.29 -5.99
N ALA A 128 -17.01 6.37 -5.26
CA ALA A 128 -18.00 6.67 -4.23
C ALA A 128 -17.41 7.50 -3.07
N ALA A 129 -16.20 7.17 -2.62
CA ALA A 129 -15.47 7.96 -1.63
C ALA A 129 -15.15 9.40 -2.09
N ARG A 130 -15.15 9.64 -3.41
CA ARG A 130 -15.02 10.97 -4.02
C ARG A 130 -16.37 11.64 -4.31
N GLY A 131 -17.48 11.05 -3.86
CA GLY A 131 -18.83 11.56 -4.07
C GLY A 131 -19.36 11.34 -5.49
N ARG A 132 -18.78 10.43 -6.27
CA ARG A 132 -19.32 10.06 -7.60
C ARG A 132 -20.40 9.01 -7.48
N SER A 133 -21.28 8.95 -8.47
CA SER A 133 -22.35 7.95 -8.60
C SER A 133 -22.44 7.45 -10.04
N ALA A 134 -23.18 6.35 -10.27
CA ALA A 134 -23.41 5.80 -11.59
C ALA A 134 -24.10 6.80 -12.54
N ASP A 135 -24.98 7.64 -12.00
CA ASP A 135 -25.76 8.64 -12.74
C ASP A 135 -25.09 10.03 -12.76
N ASP A 136 -23.76 10.08 -12.58
CA ASP A 136 -23.00 11.34 -12.59
C ASP A 136 -22.85 11.94 -14.00
N GLU A 137 -23.17 11.21 -15.08
CA GLU A 137 -22.96 11.60 -16.49
C GLU A 137 -21.51 12.02 -16.82
N ARG A 138 -20.56 11.56 -16.00
CA ARG A 138 -19.18 12.04 -15.93
C ARG A 138 -19.05 13.53 -15.55
N LYS A 139 -20.04 14.15 -14.91
CA LYS A 139 -20.02 15.56 -14.51
C LYS A 139 -19.85 15.67 -12.99
N PRO A 140 -18.81 16.36 -12.49
CA PRO A 140 -18.72 16.66 -11.07
C PRO A 140 -19.93 17.48 -10.62
N ARG A 141 -20.43 17.22 -9.42
CA ARG A 141 -21.52 18.00 -8.81
C ARG A 141 -21.00 18.76 -7.61
N ASP A 142 -21.56 19.93 -7.35
CA ASP A 142 -21.33 20.67 -6.11
C ASP A 142 -22.17 20.09 -4.96
N LYS A 143 -22.02 20.69 -3.77
CA LYS A 143 -22.77 20.33 -2.56
C LYS A 143 -24.30 20.47 -2.71
N ASP A 144 -24.75 21.28 -3.68
CA ASP A 144 -26.16 21.54 -3.98
C ASP A 144 -26.66 20.65 -5.14
N GLY A 145 -25.84 19.69 -5.61
CA GLY A 145 -26.16 18.74 -6.66
C GLY A 145 -26.07 19.30 -8.08
N LYS A 146 -25.63 20.56 -8.27
CA LYS A 146 -25.53 21.19 -9.58
C LYS A 146 -24.24 20.80 -10.30
N PRO A 147 -24.25 20.60 -11.62
CA PRO A 147 -23.05 20.29 -12.38
C PRO A 147 -22.00 21.42 -12.26
N LYS A 148 -20.80 21.06 -11.82
CA LYS A 148 -19.62 21.91 -11.84
C LYS A 148 -18.89 21.74 -13.18
N GLY A 149 -18.21 22.79 -13.65
CA GLY A 149 -17.42 22.75 -14.88
C GLY A 149 -16.38 21.62 -14.88
N GLY A 150 -16.20 20.97 -16.04
CA GLY A 150 -15.29 19.84 -16.24
C GLY A 150 -16.01 18.50 -16.43
N ARG A 151 -15.29 17.48 -16.93
CA ARG A 151 -15.81 16.13 -17.12
C ARG A 151 -14.82 15.09 -16.58
N TYR A 152 -15.31 14.10 -15.84
CA TYR A 152 -14.54 12.93 -15.49
C TYR A 152 -14.09 12.20 -16.76
N LYS A 153 -12.86 11.69 -16.74
CA LYS A 153 -12.27 11.03 -17.92
C LYS A 153 -12.94 9.69 -18.26
N ARG A 154 -13.67 9.08 -17.32
CA ARG A 154 -14.25 7.73 -17.42
C ARG A 154 -15.57 7.64 -16.66
N ASP A 155 -16.37 6.65 -17.01
CA ASP A 155 -17.59 6.32 -16.27
C ASP A 155 -17.29 5.89 -14.83
N PHE A 156 -18.32 5.95 -13.99
CA PHE A 156 -18.26 5.46 -12.62
C PHE A 156 -17.87 3.98 -12.59
N GLY A 157 -16.90 3.64 -11.74
CA GLY A 157 -16.50 2.25 -11.52
C GLY A 157 -15.64 1.64 -12.64
N VAL A 158 -15.32 2.37 -13.70
CA VAL A 158 -14.46 1.89 -14.78
C VAL A 158 -12.99 2.19 -14.48
N PRO A 159 -12.14 1.16 -14.26
CA PRO A 159 -10.73 1.37 -13.91
C PRO A 159 -9.95 2.08 -15.01
N LYS A 160 -8.71 2.46 -14.70
CA LYS A 160 -7.77 2.86 -15.75
C LYS A 160 -7.40 1.65 -16.60
N ASP A 161 -7.24 1.81 -17.90
CA ASP A 161 -6.67 0.79 -18.80
C ASP A 161 -5.31 0.26 -18.29
N SER A 162 -4.52 1.17 -17.71
CA SER A 162 -3.23 0.89 -17.09
C SER A 162 -3.31 0.41 -15.64
N ALA A 163 -4.49 0.32 -15.03
CA ALA A 163 -4.65 -0.27 -13.71
C ALA A 163 -4.28 -1.75 -13.81
N GLN A 164 -3.50 -2.25 -12.86
CA GLN A 164 -2.98 -3.62 -12.89
C GLN A 164 -3.29 -4.33 -11.58
N GLU A 165 -3.45 -5.65 -11.67
CA GLU A 165 -3.50 -6.54 -10.53
C GLU A 165 -2.55 -7.72 -10.73
N SER A 166 -1.94 -8.17 -9.63
CA SER A 166 -1.16 -9.40 -9.56
C SER A 166 -2.08 -10.59 -9.26
N PHE A 167 -1.95 -11.67 -10.03
CA PHE A 167 -2.73 -12.90 -9.84
C PHE A 167 -2.20 -13.74 -8.66
N THR A 168 -0.98 -13.50 -8.20
CA THR A 168 -0.36 -14.26 -7.09
C THR A 168 -0.50 -13.59 -5.73
N ASP A 169 -0.65 -12.27 -5.73
CA ASP A 169 -0.84 -11.44 -4.54
C ASP A 169 -1.72 -10.24 -4.94
N THR A 170 -3.02 -10.35 -4.67
CA THR A 170 -4.06 -9.39 -5.06
C THR A 170 -4.01 -8.09 -4.25
N ASP A 171 -3.35 -8.10 -3.08
CA ASP A 171 -3.29 -6.96 -2.17
C ASP A 171 -2.06 -6.08 -2.44
N SER A 172 -1.02 -6.66 -3.05
CA SER A 172 0.16 -5.92 -3.51
C SER A 172 -0.16 -4.88 -4.59
N ARG A 173 0.65 -3.82 -4.65
CA ARG A 173 0.55 -2.80 -5.70
C ARG A 173 1.90 -2.54 -6.34
N ILE A 174 1.87 -2.09 -7.59
CA ILE A 174 3.08 -1.66 -8.28
C ILE A 174 3.59 -0.36 -7.66
N MET A 175 4.81 -0.40 -7.10
CA MET A 175 5.43 0.72 -6.41
C MET A 175 6.85 0.95 -6.93
N LYS A 176 7.28 2.22 -6.92
CA LYS A 176 8.64 2.60 -7.31
C LYS A 176 9.64 2.16 -6.24
N ARG A 177 10.73 1.52 -6.64
CA ARG A 177 11.80 1.12 -5.72
C ARG A 177 12.81 2.24 -5.47
N SER A 178 13.46 2.18 -4.31
CA SER A 178 14.70 2.91 -4.04
C SER A 178 15.78 2.42 -5.01
N GLY A 179 16.27 3.30 -5.90
CA GLY A 179 17.20 2.95 -6.98
C GLY A 179 16.57 2.80 -8.37
N GLY A 180 15.25 2.98 -8.49
CA GLY A 180 14.56 2.99 -9.78
C GLY A 180 13.85 1.68 -10.14
N GLY A 181 13.04 1.76 -11.19
CA GLY A 181 12.11 0.70 -11.58
C GLY A 181 10.90 0.56 -10.66
N TYR A 182 10.06 -0.42 -10.98
CA TYR A 182 8.81 -0.70 -10.29
C TYR A 182 8.72 -2.18 -10.00
N ASP A 183 8.26 -2.52 -8.80
CA ASP A 183 7.94 -3.90 -8.39
C ASP A 183 6.61 -3.91 -7.62
N TYR A 184 6.00 -5.08 -7.51
CA TYR A 184 4.88 -5.28 -6.61
C TYR A 184 5.37 -5.28 -5.17
N GLY A 185 4.68 -4.54 -4.32
CA GLY A 185 5.06 -4.37 -2.94
C GLY A 185 3.99 -3.70 -2.11
N TYR A 186 4.38 -3.48 -0.86
CA TYR A 186 3.63 -2.77 0.15
C TYR A 186 4.47 -1.59 0.64
N ASN A 187 3.78 -0.60 1.17
CA ASN A 187 4.36 0.53 1.83
C ASN A 187 4.20 0.33 3.34
N ALA A 188 5.28 0.02 4.03
CA ALA A 188 5.29 -0.11 5.48
C ALA A 188 5.72 1.21 6.11
N HIS A 189 5.13 1.54 7.24
CA HIS A 189 5.43 2.74 8.01
C HIS A 189 5.84 2.32 9.41
N THR A 190 6.89 2.93 9.95
CA THR A 190 7.39 2.63 11.28
C THR A 190 7.48 3.90 12.10
N ALA A 191 7.06 3.82 13.35
CA ALA A 191 7.27 4.83 14.38
C ALA A 191 8.38 4.35 15.32
N VAL A 192 9.43 5.13 15.48
CA VAL A 192 10.61 4.78 16.26
C VAL A 192 10.81 5.78 17.39
N ASP A 193 10.95 5.28 18.62
CA ASP A 193 11.25 6.11 19.80
C ASP A 193 12.72 6.53 19.85
N GLU A 194 12.98 7.79 20.24
CA GLU A 194 14.33 8.36 20.32
C GLU A 194 15.25 7.64 21.32
N ALA A 195 14.72 7.17 22.46
CA ALA A 195 15.55 6.81 23.61
C ALA A 195 16.39 5.54 23.37
N ALA A 196 15.79 4.51 22.77
CA ALA A 196 16.45 3.24 22.47
C ALA A 196 16.32 2.82 21.00
N GLN A 197 15.81 3.69 20.12
CA GLN A 197 15.58 3.39 18.69
C GLN A 197 14.70 2.15 18.48
N LEU A 198 13.74 1.94 19.37
CA LEU A 198 12.79 0.85 19.29
C LEU A 198 11.60 1.24 18.42
N VAL A 199 11.19 0.32 17.53
CA VAL A 199 9.95 0.47 16.77
C VAL A 199 8.79 0.27 17.74
N VAL A 200 7.98 1.33 17.92
CA VAL A 200 6.84 1.34 18.85
C VAL A 200 5.50 1.10 18.15
N ALA A 201 5.45 1.36 16.85
CA ALA A 201 4.33 1.00 15.99
C ALA A 201 4.81 0.75 14.57
N ALA A 202 4.11 -0.14 13.86
CA ALA A 202 4.33 -0.39 12.45
C ALA A 202 3.00 -0.64 11.76
N GLU A 203 2.82 -0.05 10.58
CA GLU A 203 1.61 -0.14 9.78
C GLU A 203 1.94 -0.53 8.34
N LEU A 204 1.01 -1.20 7.67
CA LEU A 204 1.16 -1.62 6.29
C LEU A 204 0.07 -1.01 5.41
N SER A 205 0.47 -0.49 4.27
CA SER A 205 -0.43 0.09 3.29
C SER A 205 -0.13 -0.42 1.88
N ASN A 206 -1.18 -0.51 1.07
CA ASN A 206 -1.07 -0.73 -0.36
C ASN A 206 -1.01 0.61 -1.14
N ASN A 207 -1.04 1.76 -0.46
CA ASN A 207 -0.82 3.07 -1.09
C ASN A 207 0.68 3.37 -1.19
N ALA A 208 1.12 3.81 -2.38
CA ALA A 208 2.51 4.20 -2.60
C ALA A 208 2.89 5.52 -1.93
N ALA A 209 1.91 6.40 -1.66
CA ALA A 209 2.11 7.68 -0.98
C ALA A 209 2.03 7.53 0.54
N ASP A 210 2.72 8.41 1.25
CA ASP A 210 2.78 8.44 2.72
C ASP A 210 1.90 9.55 3.33
N SER A 211 1.38 10.45 2.49
CA SER A 211 0.75 11.71 2.85
C SER A 211 -0.50 11.60 3.72
N ASP A 212 -1.15 10.43 3.74
CA ASP A 212 -2.36 10.13 4.52
C ASP A 212 -2.10 9.15 5.69
N ARG A 213 -0.84 8.77 5.92
CA ARG A 213 -0.50 7.65 6.83
C ARG A 213 -0.21 8.08 8.26
N LEU A 214 0.15 9.36 8.47
CA LEU A 214 0.53 9.85 9.79
C LEU A 214 -0.55 9.64 10.86
N PRO A 215 -1.85 9.95 10.63
CA PRO A 215 -2.89 9.73 11.64
C PRO A 215 -3.04 8.26 12.04
N VAL A 216 -2.94 7.34 11.07
CA VAL A 216 -3.06 5.89 11.31
C VAL A 216 -1.93 5.42 12.21
N LEU A 217 -0.70 5.84 11.90
CA LEU A 217 0.46 5.43 12.67
C LEU A 217 0.46 6.02 14.09
N LEU A 218 0.03 7.27 14.26
CA LEU A 218 -0.11 7.88 15.59
C LEU A 218 -1.19 7.19 16.43
N ALA A 219 -2.31 6.80 15.82
CA ALA A 219 -3.32 5.99 16.49
C ALA A 219 -2.76 4.64 16.93
N ALA A 220 -1.92 4.00 16.11
CA ALA A 220 -1.25 2.74 16.47
C ALA A 220 -0.27 2.93 17.64
N VAL A 221 0.52 4.01 17.67
CA VAL A 221 1.39 4.34 18.81
C VAL A 221 0.57 4.45 20.10
N LYS A 222 -0.53 5.21 20.05
CA LYS A 222 -1.44 5.38 21.19
C LYS A 222 -2.10 4.07 21.62
N ALA A 223 -2.52 3.22 20.68
CA ALA A 223 -3.11 1.92 20.98
C ALA A 223 -2.10 0.98 21.66
N ASN A 224 -0.86 0.97 21.18
CA ASN A 224 0.18 0.08 21.70
C ASN A 224 0.62 0.51 23.10
N LEU A 225 0.81 1.81 23.32
CA LEU A 225 1.46 2.33 24.53
C LEU A 225 0.50 3.04 25.49
N GLY A 226 -0.72 3.35 25.09
CA GLY A 226 -1.74 4.01 25.92
C GLY A 226 -1.63 5.53 25.98
N GLU A 227 -0.62 6.14 25.37
CA GLU A 227 -0.41 7.59 25.32
C GLU A 227 0.13 8.04 23.97
N ASP A 228 -0.05 9.33 23.68
CA ASP A 228 0.49 9.96 22.49
C ASP A 228 1.96 10.37 22.71
N ALA A 229 2.77 10.33 21.66
CA ALA A 229 4.14 10.85 21.73
C ALA A 229 4.14 12.37 21.95
N ARG A 230 5.07 12.91 22.73
CA ARG A 230 5.14 14.36 22.96
C ARG A 230 5.51 15.13 21.68
N GLN A 231 6.39 14.57 20.85
CA GLN A 231 6.83 15.15 19.59
C GLN A 231 6.95 14.08 18.51
N VAL A 232 6.56 14.41 17.29
CA VAL A 232 6.60 13.51 16.13
C VAL A 232 7.36 14.17 14.99
N LEU A 233 8.37 13.47 14.48
CA LEU A 233 9.22 13.91 13.37
C LEU A 233 8.94 13.07 12.12
N ALA A 234 8.61 13.69 10.98
CA ALA A 234 8.36 12.97 9.73
C ALA A 234 8.99 13.67 8.52
N ASP A 235 9.25 12.93 7.45
CA ASP A 235 9.80 13.49 6.22
C ASP A 235 8.73 14.17 5.35
N ALA A 236 9.16 14.71 4.20
CA ALA A 236 8.27 15.40 3.27
C ALA A 236 7.26 14.48 2.56
N GLY A 237 7.38 13.15 2.67
CA GLY A 237 6.38 12.21 2.19
C GLY A 237 5.06 12.31 2.96
N PHE A 238 5.11 12.74 4.22
CA PHE A 238 3.94 12.91 5.10
C PHE A 238 3.30 14.31 5.04
N ARG A 239 3.78 15.19 4.15
CA ARG A 239 3.20 16.52 3.96
C ARG A 239 1.78 16.40 3.38
N SER A 240 0.78 16.88 4.12
CA SER A 240 -0.60 16.96 3.66
C SER A 240 -1.38 17.99 4.49
N GLU A 241 -1.94 18.99 3.82
CA GLU A 241 -2.77 20.02 4.47
C GLU A 241 -3.96 19.40 5.21
N ALA A 242 -4.64 18.43 4.58
CA ALA A 242 -5.79 17.77 5.17
C ALA A 242 -5.42 16.98 6.45
N VAL A 243 -4.25 16.33 6.46
CA VAL A 243 -3.75 15.62 7.64
C VAL A 243 -3.33 16.58 8.73
N PHE A 244 -2.67 17.69 8.37
CA PHE A 244 -2.32 18.72 9.36
C PHE A 244 -3.56 19.36 9.99
N GLU A 245 -4.63 19.58 9.20
CA GLU A 245 -5.92 20.03 9.73
C GLU A 245 -6.54 18.98 10.64
N GLN A 246 -6.52 17.70 10.25
CA GLN A 246 -7.03 16.60 11.06
C GLN A 246 -6.30 16.47 12.41
N LEU A 247 -5.00 16.75 12.44
CA LEU A 247 -4.14 16.61 13.62
C LEU A 247 -3.86 17.94 14.35
N LYS A 248 -4.58 19.01 14.04
CA LYS A 248 -4.32 20.35 14.62
C LYS A 248 -4.45 20.39 16.14
N ASP A 249 -5.35 19.56 16.69
CA ASP A 249 -5.64 19.45 18.12
C ASP A 249 -4.96 18.22 18.74
N SER A 250 -4.01 17.61 18.03
CA SER A 250 -3.23 16.50 18.55
C SER A 250 -2.39 16.95 19.75
N PRO A 251 -2.28 16.15 20.82
CA PRO A 251 -1.40 16.45 21.94
C PRO A 251 0.09 16.38 21.55
N SER A 252 0.41 15.77 20.41
CA SER A 252 1.77 15.65 19.88
C SER A 252 2.20 16.91 19.13
N GLU A 253 3.39 17.41 19.40
CA GLU A 253 4.04 18.41 18.56
C GLU A 253 4.50 17.78 17.24
N LEU A 254 3.81 18.10 16.15
CA LEU A 254 4.19 17.64 14.81
C LEU A 254 5.26 18.53 14.18
N ILE A 255 6.30 17.89 13.64
CA ILE A 255 7.36 18.52 12.85
C ILE A 255 7.58 17.67 11.59
N VAL A 256 7.08 18.16 10.45
CA VAL A 256 7.08 17.44 9.17
C VAL A 256 7.79 18.29 8.12
N ALA A 257 8.83 17.75 7.49
CA ALA A 257 9.51 18.47 6.40
C ALA A 257 8.55 18.81 5.26
N LEU A 258 8.77 19.96 4.62
CA LEU A 258 7.91 20.40 3.51
C LEU A 258 8.54 20.20 2.13
N GLY A 259 9.82 19.82 2.10
CA GLY A 259 10.60 19.59 0.90
C GLY A 259 11.84 18.76 1.20
N ARG A 260 12.59 18.40 0.15
CA ARG A 260 13.86 17.69 0.31
C ARG A 260 14.94 18.67 0.75
N GLU A 261 15.80 18.25 1.68
CA GLU A 261 16.97 19.02 2.10
C GLU A 261 17.81 19.45 0.88
N GLY A 262 18.28 20.70 0.89
CA GLY A 262 19.10 21.27 -0.19
C GLY A 262 18.34 21.70 -1.45
N LYS A 263 17.01 21.54 -1.50
CA LYS A 263 16.18 22.12 -2.57
C LYS A 263 15.60 23.47 -2.17
N GLN A 264 15.29 24.30 -3.16
CA GLN A 264 14.66 25.61 -2.96
C GLN A 264 13.37 25.46 -2.14
N ALA A 265 13.21 26.34 -1.15
CA ALA A 265 11.99 26.41 -0.37
C ALA A 265 10.81 26.67 -1.30
N LEU A 266 9.73 25.90 -1.11
CA LEU A 266 8.50 26.12 -1.86
C LEU A 266 7.86 27.41 -1.35
N ASP A 267 7.39 28.24 -2.27
CA ASP A 267 6.51 29.35 -1.92
C ASP A 267 5.17 28.76 -1.49
N ILE A 268 4.75 29.03 -0.26
CA ILE A 268 3.54 28.46 0.34
C ILE A 268 2.50 29.54 0.39
N ASP A 269 1.44 29.36 -0.41
CA ASP A 269 0.23 30.15 -0.30
C ASP A 269 -0.44 29.87 1.06
N ALA A 270 -0.30 30.81 1.99
CA ALA A 270 -0.84 30.69 3.35
C ALA A 270 -2.36 30.84 3.41
N GLU A 271 -2.99 31.46 2.40
CA GLU A 271 -4.46 31.54 2.31
C GLU A 271 -5.03 30.18 1.90
N GLN A 272 -4.36 29.50 0.96
CA GLN A 272 -4.78 28.18 0.50
C GLN A 272 -4.35 27.04 1.44
N TYR A 273 -3.17 27.14 2.06
CA TYR A 273 -2.57 26.08 2.89
C TYR A 273 -2.06 26.60 4.25
N PRO A 274 -2.96 27.09 5.12
CA PRO A 274 -2.59 27.71 6.39
C PRO A 274 -1.82 26.78 7.33
N ARG A 275 -2.11 25.48 7.34
CA ARG A 275 -1.42 24.51 8.22
C ARG A 275 -0.03 24.19 7.72
N THR A 276 0.13 24.06 6.41
CA THR A 276 1.44 23.92 5.78
C THR A 276 2.31 25.15 6.05
N ALA A 277 1.74 26.36 5.98
CA ALA A 277 2.45 27.60 6.32
C ALA A 277 2.87 27.64 7.82
N ALA A 278 2.00 27.21 8.73
CA ALA A 278 2.33 27.10 10.15
C ALA A 278 3.48 26.09 10.41
N MET A 279 3.49 24.96 9.68
CA MET A 279 4.57 23.97 9.75
C MET A 279 5.90 24.54 9.23
N ASP A 280 5.86 25.32 8.15
CA ASP A 280 7.04 26.00 7.60
C ASP A 280 7.64 26.99 8.61
N ALA A 281 6.78 27.80 9.23
CA ALA A 281 7.20 28.72 10.29
C ALA A 281 7.86 27.97 11.45
N ARG A 282 7.30 26.84 11.89
CA ARG A 282 7.87 25.99 12.95
C ARG A 282 9.25 25.45 12.57
N LEU A 283 9.41 24.93 11.34
CA LEU A 283 10.69 24.41 10.84
C LEU A 283 11.78 25.48 10.70
N LYS A 284 11.41 26.77 10.55
CA LYS A 284 12.37 27.88 10.49
C LYS A 284 12.88 28.29 11.88
N THR A 285 12.21 27.90 12.96
CA THR A 285 12.66 28.20 14.32
C THR A 285 13.90 27.37 14.71
N PRO A 286 14.84 27.90 15.52
CA PRO A 286 15.95 27.12 16.06
C PRO A 286 15.53 25.80 16.76
N PRO A 287 14.51 25.75 17.63
CA PRO A 287 14.06 24.49 18.23
C PRO A 287 13.50 23.51 17.19
N GLY A 288 12.73 24.00 16.20
CA GLY A 288 12.20 23.15 15.12
C GLY A 288 13.30 22.52 14.26
N GLN A 289 14.34 23.29 13.92
CA GLN A 289 15.51 22.77 13.20
C GLN A 289 16.29 21.75 14.03
N ALA A 290 16.53 22.04 15.32
CA ALA A 290 17.24 21.15 16.22
C ALA A 290 16.50 19.82 16.41
N ALA A 291 15.17 19.86 16.56
CA ALA A 291 14.32 18.68 16.64
C ALA A 291 14.35 17.88 15.33
N TYR A 292 14.13 18.53 14.18
CA TYR A 292 14.06 17.84 12.90
C TYR A 292 15.38 17.16 12.50
N ARG A 293 16.55 17.76 12.83
CA ARG A 293 17.86 17.13 12.63
C ARG A 293 17.97 15.76 13.30
N LYS A 294 17.18 15.49 14.34
CA LYS A 294 17.19 14.21 15.02
C LYS A 294 16.51 13.08 14.25
N ARG A 295 15.52 13.41 13.40
CA ARG A 295 14.70 12.43 12.67
C ARG A 295 15.56 11.36 12.00
N LYS A 296 16.63 11.81 11.32
CA LYS A 296 17.50 10.96 10.51
C LYS A 296 18.11 9.83 11.34
N TRP A 297 18.78 10.16 12.44
CA TRP A 297 19.46 9.14 13.23
C TRP A 297 18.49 8.27 14.03
N ILE A 298 17.31 8.77 14.40
CA ILE A 298 16.30 7.98 15.11
C ILE A 298 15.77 6.87 14.19
N VAL A 299 15.28 7.20 13.00
CA VAL A 299 14.50 6.24 12.19
C VAL A 299 15.31 5.51 11.12
N GLU A 300 16.38 6.09 10.59
CA GLU A 300 17.16 5.43 9.53
C GLU A 300 17.96 4.23 10.06
N ALA A 301 18.39 4.25 11.32
CA ALA A 301 19.18 3.16 11.90
C ALA A 301 18.36 1.86 11.98
N PRO A 302 17.16 1.79 12.59
CA PRO A 302 16.34 0.58 12.57
C PRO A 302 15.99 0.12 11.15
N ASN A 303 15.64 1.04 10.25
CA ASN A 303 15.35 0.72 8.85
C ASN A 303 16.58 0.13 8.12
N GLY A 304 17.77 0.66 8.40
CA GLY A 304 19.03 0.14 7.91
C GLY A 304 19.34 -1.27 8.44
N TRP A 305 19.15 -1.50 9.74
CA TRP A 305 19.30 -2.81 10.36
C TRP A 305 18.38 -3.85 9.73
N ILE A 306 17.09 -3.54 9.61
CA ILE A 306 16.09 -4.44 9.01
C ILE A 306 16.48 -4.81 7.58
N LYS A 307 16.86 -3.83 6.74
CA LYS A 307 17.06 -4.07 5.31
C LYS A 307 18.45 -4.54 4.91
N SER A 308 19.48 -4.13 5.64
CA SER A 308 20.87 -4.31 5.24
C SER A 308 21.59 -5.31 6.14
N VAL A 309 21.24 -5.39 7.43
CA VAL A 309 21.85 -6.36 8.35
C VAL A 309 21.02 -7.65 8.39
N LEU A 310 19.71 -7.55 8.63
CA LEU A 310 18.82 -8.71 8.62
C LEU A 310 18.45 -9.17 7.19
N GLY A 311 18.68 -8.33 6.18
CA GLY A 311 18.34 -8.61 4.78
C GLY A 311 16.83 -8.66 4.50
N PHE A 312 16.01 -8.18 5.44
CA PHE A 312 14.56 -8.31 5.38
C PHE A 312 13.96 -7.25 4.44
N ARG A 313 13.83 -7.61 3.16
CA ARG A 313 13.31 -6.73 2.10
C ARG A 313 12.02 -7.22 1.45
N GLN A 314 11.58 -8.43 1.81
CA GLN A 314 10.40 -9.09 1.27
C GLN A 314 9.71 -9.87 2.38
N PHE A 315 8.39 -9.72 2.48
CA PHE A 315 7.58 -10.61 3.30
C PHE A 315 7.22 -11.85 2.47
N SER A 316 7.51 -13.03 3.00
CA SER A 316 6.97 -14.31 2.51
C SER A 316 5.96 -14.83 3.52
N LEU A 317 4.68 -14.64 3.20
CA LEU A 317 3.54 -15.27 3.89
C LEU A 317 3.04 -16.51 3.14
N ARG A 318 3.63 -16.80 1.98
CA ARG A 318 3.36 -17.99 1.15
C ARG A 318 4.71 -18.60 0.79
N GLY A 319 4.91 -19.84 1.23
CA GLY A 319 6.03 -20.71 0.88
C GLY A 319 5.81 -21.43 -0.44
#